data_AF-A0A0D2MI36-F1
#
_entry.id   AF-A0A0D2MI36-F1
#
_cell.length_a   1.000
_cell.length_b   1.000
_cell.length_c   1.000
_cell.angle_alpha   90.00
_cell.angle_beta   90.00
_cell.angle_gamma   90.00
#
_symmetry.space_group_name_H-M   'P 1'
#
loop_
_entity.id
_entity.type
_entity.pdbx_description
1 polymer ?
#
loop_
_entity_poly.entity_id
_entity_poly.type
_entity_poly.pdbx_seq_one_letter_code
_entity_poly.pdbx_strand_id
1 'polypeptide(L)'
;MQRALWRRRDAAGAVVPHFRRDAPRHARPGARAASSQSVNSSSDVHASPNEGSPGVKGSAGAAPAFPRTPQAPRAAAPTVPFEAAAAAVLEGRSFMCTMCGKCCTMEDDGEVWVSRQEARSIAQHLGMSEAALLAEHCLERDSDGLAAPPGWWLLQSRRSPDGKLHCTFLDSETKMCRVHEARPVQCSTYPWWPDLLAQPGVWDWEKQHICEGLDHADAGPLDKEAATQQLRRAVTHELAKRRAREEGAAAGARSGGGGGGGGS
;
A
#
# COMPACT_ATOMS: atom_id res chain seq x y z
N MET A 1 6.22 -15.32 -7.80
CA MET A 1 6.68 -13.94 -8.03
C MET A 1 6.00 -13.03 -7.01
N GLN A 2 6.62 -12.87 -5.84
CA GLN A 2 6.04 -12.11 -4.72
C GLN A 2 6.29 -10.61 -4.92
N ARG A 3 5.19 -9.89 -4.76
CA ARG A 3 4.93 -8.47 -5.04
C ARG A 3 5.52 -7.63 -3.90
N ALA A 4 6.25 -6.54 -4.18
CA ALA A 4 6.68 -5.57 -3.16
C ALA A 4 5.45 -4.84 -2.56
N LEU A 5 5.45 -4.59 -1.25
CA LEU A 5 4.24 -4.32 -0.43
C LEU A 5 4.33 -3.02 0.35
N TRP A 6 5.52 -2.47 0.50
CA TRP A 6 5.75 -1.23 1.25
C TRP A 6 5.95 0.01 0.37
N ARG A 7 6.03 -0.15 -0.96
CA ARG A 7 6.04 0.94 -1.95
C ARG A 7 4.89 0.78 -2.93
N ARG A 8 4.34 1.90 -3.43
CA ARG A 8 3.35 1.90 -4.51
C ARG A 8 3.84 1.07 -5.69
N ARG A 9 2.90 0.36 -6.32
CA ARG A 9 3.10 -0.28 -7.62
C ARG A 9 2.08 0.29 -8.58
N ASP A 10 2.49 0.48 -9.82
CA ASP A 10 1.56 0.87 -10.87
C ASP A 10 0.55 -0.26 -11.16
N ALA A 11 -0.46 0.04 -11.97
CA ALA A 11 -1.50 -0.91 -12.37
C ALA A 11 -0.94 -2.18 -13.05
N ALA A 12 0.33 -2.17 -13.49
CA ALA A 12 1.04 -3.29 -14.10
C ALA A 12 1.82 -4.15 -13.09
N GLY A 13 1.93 -3.73 -11.82
CA GLY A 13 2.65 -4.48 -10.80
C GLY A 13 4.17 -4.44 -10.96
N ALA A 14 4.76 -3.34 -11.44
CA ALA A 14 6.20 -3.10 -11.30
C ALA A 14 6.50 -2.35 -9.99
N VAL A 15 7.68 -2.56 -9.40
CA VAL A 15 8.23 -1.59 -8.43
C VAL A 15 8.71 -0.43 -9.27
N VAL A 16 7.99 0.69 -9.25
CA VAL A 16 8.33 1.86 -10.08
C VAL A 16 9.06 2.87 -9.19
N PRO A 17 10.36 3.14 -9.40
CA PRO A 17 10.97 4.35 -8.85
C PRO A 17 10.33 5.54 -9.59
N HIS A 18 9.60 6.38 -8.86
CA HIS A 18 8.86 7.47 -9.49
C HIS A 18 9.81 8.62 -9.85
N PHE A 19 10.23 8.68 -11.12
CA PHE A 19 10.70 9.94 -11.71
C PHE A 19 9.55 10.96 -11.68
N ARG A 20 9.86 12.15 -11.18
CA ARG A 20 8.94 13.30 -11.01
C ARG A 20 7.91 13.42 -12.13
N ARG A 21 6.65 13.62 -11.75
CA ARG A 21 5.71 14.43 -12.55
C ARG A 21 5.34 15.67 -11.75
N ASP A 22 6.16 16.70 -11.92
CA ASP A 22 5.75 18.08 -11.67
C ASP A 22 4.60 18.40 -12.63
N ALA A 23 3.38 18.52 -12.12
CA ALA A 23 2.30 19.25 -12.77
C ALA A 23 1.32 19.78 -11.69
N PRO A 24 1.04 21.09 -11.65
CA PRO A 24 0.17 21.67 -10.65
C PRO A 24 -1.29 21.28 -10.90
N ARG A 25 -1.99 20.79 -9.86
CA ARG A 25 -3.44 20.59 -9.90
C ARG A 25 -4.12 21.97 -9.86
N HIS A 26 -4.51 22.48 -11.02
CA HIS A 26 -5.38 23.65 -11.09
C HIS A 26 -6.74 23.34 -10.43
N ALA A 27 -7.20 24.32 -9.66
CA ALA A 27 -8.42 24.31 -8.87
C ALA A 27 -9.68 24.04 -9.73
N ARG A 28 -10.61 23.27 -9.16
CA ARG A 28 -12.01 23.23 -9.61
C ARG A 28 -12.74 24.46 -9.08
N PRO A 29 -13.50 25.22 -9.89
CA PRO A 29 -14.57 26.07 -9.39
C PRO A 29 -15.91 25.32 -9.38
N GLY A 30 -16.67 25.56 -8.31
CA GLY A 30 -17.97 24.98 -8.04
C GLY A 30 -19.14 25.62 -8.78
N ALA A 31 -20.32 25.09 -8.47
CA ALA A 31 -21.62 25.34 -9.07
C ALA A 31 -22.21 26.74 -8.81
N ARG A 32 -22.96 27.30 -9.78
CA ARG A 32 -24.45 27.45 -9.79
C ARG A 32 -24.95 28.42 -10.88
N ALA A 33 -26.06 27.99 -11.50
CA ALA A 33 -27.28 28.71 -11.90
C ALA A 33 -27.30 29.85 -12.96
N ALA A 34 -28.06 29.56 -14.03
CA ALA A 34 -29.20 30.31 -14.61
C ALA A 34 -29.01 31.40 -15.70
N SER A 35 -29.87 31.26 -16.73
CA SER A 35 -30.39 32.25 -17.70
C SER A 35 -29.41 32.78 -18.76
N SER A 36 -29.74 33.04 -20.04
CA SER A 36 -30.97 32.97 -20.85
C SER A 36 -30.59 33.35 -22.32
N GLN A 37 -31.47 33.02 -23.30
CA GLN A 37 -31.57 33.57 -24.68
C GLN A 37 -30.47 33.10 -25.68
N SER A 38 -30.74 32.30 -26.73
CA SER A 38 -31.56 32.47 -27.95
C SER A 38 -31.13 33.62 -28.87
N VAL A 39 -30.48 33.29 -30.00
CA VAL A 39 -30.80 33.80 -31.35
C VAL A 39 -30.20 32.86 -32.42
N ASN A 40 -30.99 32.63 -33.47
CA ASN A 40 -30.67 31.88 -34.68
C ASN A 40 -29.79 32.69 -35.65
N SER A 41 -29.04 32.01 -36.53
CA SER A 41 -29.18 32.16 -37.99
C SER A 41 -28.37 31.13 -38.78
N SER A 42 -29.01 30.63 -39.85
CA SER A 42 -28.59 29.73 -40.93
C SER A 42 -27.22 30.11 -41.55
N SER A 43 -26.44 29.19 -42.14
CA SER A 43 -26.57 28.54 -43.47
C SER A 43 -25.36 27.55 -43.55
N ASP A 44 -25.26 26.46 -44.29
CA ASP A 44 -25.73 26.09 -45.61
C ASP A 44 -25.60 24.57 -45.80
N VAL A 45 -26.27 24.14 -46.86
CA VAL A 45 -26.41 22.81 -47.46
C VAL A 45 -25.11 22.03 -47.75
N HIS A 46 -25.14 20.72 -47.49
CA HIS A 46 -24.87 19.70 -48.50
C HIS A 46 -25.37 18.34 -48.03
N ALA A 47 -26.32 17.77 -48.78
CA ALA A 47 -26.85 16.43 -48.60
C ALA A 47 -26.66 15.61 -49.87
N SER A 48 -26.20 14.36 -49.72
CA SER A 48 -26.59 13.15 -50.48
C SER A 48 -25.54 12.01 -50.31
N PRO A 49 -25.86 10.71 -50.52
CA PRO A 49 -26.72 9.94 -49.63
C PRO A 49 -26.25 8.47 -49.41
N ASN A 50 -26.99 7.77 -48.55
CA ASN A 50 -27.46 6.38 -48.70
C ASN A 50 -26.62 5.16 -48.21
N GLU A 51 -27.42 4.18 -47.75
CA GLU A 51 -27.22 2.73 -47.59
C GLU A 51 -26.57 2.29 -46.26
N GLY A 52 -27.28 1.68 -45.30
CA GLY A 52 -28.35 0.68 -45.42
C GLY A 52 -27.73 -0.71 -45.25
N SER A 53 -27.73 -1.27 -44.04
CA SER A 53 -27.50 -2.71 -43.82
C SER A 53 -27.94 -3.20 -42.43
N PRO A 54 -28.31 -4.48 -42.31
CA PRO A 54 -29.40 -4.94 -41.47
C PRO A 54 -28.95 -5.48 -40.11
N GLY A 55 -29.87 -5.45 -39.15
CA GLY A 55 -29.73 -6.11 -37.86
C GLY A 55 -29.73 -7.64 -38.00
N VAL A 56 -28.65 -8.27 -37.54
CA VAL A 56 -28.59 -9.71 -37.31
C VAL A 56 -28.85 -9.99 -35.83
N LYS A 57 -29.97 -10.68 -35.56
CA LYS A 57 -30.26 -11.30 -34.27
C LYS A 57 -29.34 -12.52 -34.10
N GLY A 58 -28.30 -12.40 -33.30
CA GLY A 58 -27.48 -13.53 -32.87
C GLY A 58 -28.13 -14.23 -31.68
N SER A 59 -28.61 -15.45 -31.90
CA SER A 59 -29.04 -16.36 -30.84
C SER A 59 -27.84 -16.81 -30.01
N ALA A 60 -27.95 -16.72 -28.68
CA ALA A 60 -26.97 -17.26 -27.76
C ALA A 60 -27.06 -18.80 -27.78
N GLY A 61 -26.22 -19.45 -28.59
CA GLY A 61 -25.95 -20.88 -28.48
C GLY A 61 -25.07 -21.15 -27.26
N ALA A 62 -25.53 -21.98 -26.34
CA ALA A 62 -24.72 -22.45 -25.21
C ALA A 62 -23.48 -23.19 -25.73
N ALA A 63 -22.30 -22.69 -25.39
CA ALA A 63 -21.04 -23.37 -25.69
C ALA A 63 -21.01 -24.74 -24.94
N PRO A 64 -20.53 -25.82 -25.57
CA PRO A 64 -20.46 -27.12 -24.93
C PRO A 64 -19.52 -27.08 -23.72
N ALA A 65 -19.97 -27.62 -22.59
CA ALA A 65 -19.17 -27.78 -21.40
C ALA A 65 -18.07 -28.81 -21.68
N PHE A 66 -16.84 -28.34 -21.90
CA PHE A 66 -15.68 -29.23 -21.94
C PHE A 66 -15.50 -29.88 -20.56
N PRO A 67 -15.37 -31.21 -20.46
CA PRO A 67 -15.11 -31.87 -19.19
C PRO A 67 -13.78 -31.35 -18.65
N ARG A 68 -13.82 -30.73 -17.46
CA ARG A 68 -12.61 -30.27 -16.77
C ARG A 68 -11.81 -31.51 -16.36
N THR A 69 -10.68 -31.73 -17.04
CA THR A 69 -9.71 -32.75 -16.63
C THR A 69 -9.29 -32.46 -15.19
N PRO A 70 -9.34 -33.44 -14.26
CA PRO A 70 -8.83 -33.27 -12.91
C PRO A 70 -7.35 -32.90 -13.00
N GLN A 71 -6.99 -31.69 -12.55
CA GLN A 71 -5.58 -31.32 -12.46
C GLN A 71 -4.93 -32.18 -11.38
N ALA A 72 -3.90 -32.92 -11.76
CA ALA A 72 -3.07 -33.65 -10.81
C ALA A 72 -2.56 -32.69 -9.71
N PRO A 73 -2.49 -33.12 -8.44
CA PRO A 73 -1.99 -32.26 -7.37
C PRO A 73 -0.57 -31.84 -7.72
N ARG A 74 -0.33 -30.52 -7.86
CA ARG A 74 1.01 -29.98 -8.09
C ARG A 74 1.87 -30.43 -6.91
N ALA A 75 2.98 -31.12 -7.19
CA ALA A 75 3.96 -31.51 -6.19
C ALA A 75 4.30 -30.28 -5.33
N ALA A 76 4.21 -30.43 -4.01
CA ALA A 76 4.54 -29.37 -3.09
C ALA A 76 5.99 -28.94 -3.34
N ALA A 77 6.21 -27.66 -3.61
CA ALA A 77 7.55 -27.12 -3.77
C ALA A 77 8.37 -27.40 -2.50
N PRO A 78 9.68 -27.71 -2.61
CA PRO A 78 10.52 -27.95 -1.45
C PRO A 78 10.46 -26.74 -0.50
N THR A 79 10.08 -27.00 0.75
CA THR A 79 9.99 -25.97 1.79
C THR A 79 11.36 -25.79 2.43
N VAL A 80 12.07 -24.73 2.03
CA VAL A 80 13.31 -24.33 2.72
C VAL A 80 12.94 -23.82 4.12
N PRO A 81 13.64 -24.24 5.20
CA PRO A 81 13.44 -23.67 6.52
C PRO A 81 13.61 -22.15 6.51
N PHE A 82 12.78 -21.45 7.27
CA PHE A 82 12.79 -19.99 7.28
C PHE A 82 14.16 -19.42 7.64
N GLU A 83 14.85 -20.04 8.59
CA GLU A 83 16.19 -19.66 9.07
C GLU A 83 17.22 -19.71 7.95
N ALA A 84 17.18 -20.76 7.11
CA ALA A 84 18.10 -20.88 5.99
C ALA A 84 17.82 -19.84 4.91
N ALA A 85 16.55 -19.58 4.61
CA ALA A 85 16.15 -18.51 3.69
C ALA A 85 16.53 -17.11 4.22
N ALA A 86 16.33 -16.88 5.52
CA ALA A 86 16.70 -15.65 6.19
C ALA A 86 18.22 -15.42 6.15
N ALA A 87 19.02 -16.44 6.49
CA ALA A 87 20.48 -16.35 6.44
C ALA A 87 20.97 -15.94 5.04
N ALA A 88 20.42 -16.54 3.99
CA ALA A 88 20.79 -16.22 2.61
C ALA A 88 20.51 -14.76 2.23
N VAL A 89 19.36 -14.19 2.66
CA VAL A 89 19.04 -12.79 2.36
C VAL A 89 19.69 -11.81 3.32
N LEU A 90 20.13 -12.22 4.50
CA LEU A 90 20.79 -11.33 5.47
C LEU A 90 22.30 -11.23 5.28
N GLU A 91 22.89 -12.13 4.48
CA GLU A 91 24.33 -12.20 4.29
C GLU A 91 24.92 -10.88 3.75
N GLY A 92 26.04 -10.45 4.33
CA GLY A 92 26.77 -9.25 3.90
C GLY A 92 26.11 -7.91 4.23
N ARG A 93 25.00 -7.90 4.97
CA ARG A 93 24.28 -6.67 5.36
C ARG A 93 24.63 -6.26 6.78
N SER A 94 24.70 -4.96 7.06
CA SER A 94 24.75 -4.43 8.43
C SER A 94 23.87 -3.19 8.58
N PHE A 95 23.54 -2.82 9.82
CA PHE A 95 22.68 -1.67 10.06
C PHE A 95 22.97 -0.97 11.39
N MET A 96 22.99 0.36 11.36
CA MET A 96 23.03 1.20 12.54
C MET A 96 22.04 2.35 12.38
N CYS A 97 21.04 2.44 13.27
CA CYS A 97 20.12 3.58 13.25
C CYS A 97 20.83 4.84 13.77
N THR A 98 20.97 5.86 12.93
CA THR A 98 21.54 7.17 13.31
C THR A 98 20.52 8.16 13.88
N MET A 99 19.26 7.70 14.07
CA MET A 99 18.12 8.54 14.48
C MET A 99 17.85 9.75 13.56
N CYS A 100 18.25 9.67 12.29
CA CYS A 100 18.13 10.77 11.33
C CYS A 100 16.70 11.14 10.89
N GLY A 101 15.69 10.32 11.23
CA GLY A 101 14.29 10.57 10.89
C GLY A 101 13.91 10.34 9.42
N LYS A 102 14.87 10.02 8.52
CA LYS A 102 14.62 9.88 7.08
C LYS A 102 13.60 8.79 6.73
N CYS A 103 13.59 7.67 7.45
CA CYS A 103 12.57 6.62 7.25
C CYS A 103 11.14 7.04 7.65
N CYS A 104 10.99 8.17 8.35
CA CYS A 104 9.69 8.78 8.68
C CYS A 104 9.29 9.86 7.66
N THR A 105 10.16 10.17 6.69
CA THR A 105 9.86 11.05 5.57
C THR A 105 9.18 10.20 4.50
N MET A 106 7.91 10.48 4.23
CA MET A 106 7.02 9.65 3.40
C MET A 106 7.19 10.03 1.92
N GLU A 107 8.44 10.29 1.51
CA GLU A 107 8.77 10.90 0.21
C GLU A 107 8.44 9.98 -0.98
N ASP A 108 8.44 8.67 -0.77
CA ASP A 108 8.12 7.65 -1.80
C ASP A 108 6.77 6.95 -1.59
N ASP A 109 5.82 7.65 -0.96
CA ASP A 109 4.47 7.10 -0.72
C ASP A 109 4.47 5.84 0.17
N GLY A 110 5.40 5.80 1.12
CA GLY A 110 5.43 4.76 2.14
C GLY A 110 4.12 4.75 2.92
N GLU A 111 3.67 3.56 3.31
CA GLU A 111 2.48 3.39 4.15
C GLU A 111 2.87 2.59 5.40
N VAL A 112 2.55 3.13 6.58
CA VAL A 112 2.75 2.43 7.85
C VAL A 112 1.43 1.94 8.39
N TRP A 113 1.25 0.62 8.39
CA TRP A 113 0.03 -0.01 8.85
C TRP A 113 0.18 -0.46 10.30
N VAL A 114 -0.80 -0.09 11.13
CA VAL A 114 -0.86 -0.46 12.53
C VAL A 114 -2.06 -1.33 12.81
N SER A 115 -1.83 -2.47 13.44
CA SER A 115 -2.87 -3.29 14.03
C SER A 115 -3.44 -2.60 15.27
N ARG A 116 -4.59 -3.08 15.73
CA ARG A 116 -5.21 -2.60 16.98
C ARG A 116 -4.28 -2.68 18.19
N GLN A 117 -3.47 -3.73 18.30
CA GLN A 117 -2.53 -3.90 19.42
C GLN A 117 -1.40 -2.85 19.37
N GLU A 118 -0.88 -2.57 18.18
CA GLU A 118 0.13 -1.53 17.98
C GLU A 118 -0.45 -0.15 18.26
N ALA A 119 -1.67 0.14 17.79
CA ALA A 119 -2.38 1.38 18.11
C ALA A 119 -2.53 1.55 19.63
N ARG A 120 -2.95 0.53 20.38
CA ARG A 120 -2.99 0.63 21.86
C ARG A 120 -1.64 0.94 22.49
N SER A 121 -0.59 0.28 22.00
CA SER A 121 0.77 0.46 22.53
C SER A 121 1.28 1.89 22.31
N ILE A 122 1.03 2.43 21.10
CA ILE A 122 1.35 3.82 20.76
C ILE A 122 0.54 4.79 21.62
N ALA A 123 -0.77 4.55 21.79
CA ALA A 123 -1.65 5.41 22.59
C ALA A 123 -1.20 5.46 24.05
N GLN A 124 -0.86 4.30 24.63
CA GLN A 124 -0.32 4.21 26.00
C GLN A 124 0.98 4.99 26.14
N HIS A 125 1.91 4.86 25.18
CA HIS A 125 3.17 5.59 25.18
C HIS A 125 2.96 7.12 25.14
N LEU A 126 1.96 7.58 24.39
CA LEU A 126 1.61 8.99 24.29
C LEU A 126 0.74 9.50 25.45
N GLY A 127 0.31 8.63 26.37
CA GLY A 127 -0.59 9.00 27.46
C GLY A 127 -1.99 9.39 27.00
N MET A 128 -2.47 8.84 25.88
CA MET A 128 -3.79 9.13 25.31
C MET A 128 -4.65 7.86 25.14
N SER A 129 -5.94 8.03 24.86
CA SER A 129 -6.85 6.89 24.62
C SER A 129 -6.64 6.27 23.24
N GLU A 130 -6.95 4.97 23.09
CA GLU A 130 -6.96 4.28 21.78
C GLU A 130 -7.84 5.04 20.77
N ALA A 131 -9.03 5.47 21.20
CA ALA A 131 -9.97 6.20 20.33
C ALA A 131 -9.39 7.54 19.83
N ALA A 132 -8.73 8.31 20.71
CA ALA A 132 -8.08 9.55 20.33
C ALA A 132 -6.92 9.30 19.36
N LEU A 133 -6.10 8.28 19.61
CA LEU A 133 -5.02 7.91 18.68
C LEU A 133 -5.56 7.56 17.29
N LEU A 134 -6.61 6.75 17.22
CA LEU A 134 -7.20 6.34 15.93
C LEU A 134 -7.79 7.55 15.19
N ALA A 135 -8.44 8.48 15.90
CA ALA A 135 -9.03 9.68 15.32
C ALA A 135 -7.99 10.69 14.82
N GLU A 136 -6.94 10.93 15.62
CA GLU A 136 -5.96 12.01 15.38
C GLU A 136 -4.77 11.57 14.52
N HIS A 137 -4.44 10.28 14.52
CA HIS A 137 -3.20 9.79 13.93
C HIS A 137 -3.37 8.68 12.89
N CYS A 138 -4.59 8.20 12.65
CA CYS A 138 -4.83 7.05 11.77
C CYS A 138 -5.89 7.31 10.68
N LEU A 139 -5.88 6.49 9.63
CA LEU A 139 -6.83 6.48 8.53
C LEU A 139 -7.41 5.08 8.35
N GLU A 140 -8.68 5.02 7.96
CA GLU A 140 -9.42 3.79 7.67
C GLU A 140 -9.39 3.42 6.18
N ARG A 141 -8.45 4.00 5.43
CA ARG A 141 -8.24 3.74 4.00
C ARG A 141 -6.78 3.93 3.65
N ASP A 142 -6.35 3.26 2.59
CA ASP A 142 -5.03 3.44 2.00
C ASP A 142 -4.97 4.68 1.10
N SER A 143 -3.79 4.94 0.55
CA SER A 143 -3.54 6.10 -0.32
C SER A 143 -4.29 6.04 -1.66
N ASP A 144 -4.72 4.85 -2.09
CA ASP A 144 -5.56 4.62 -3.27
C ASP A 144 -7.06 4.72 -2.96
N GLY A 145 -7.41 4.90 -1.67
CA GLY A 145 -8.78 5.05 -1.19
C GLY A 145 -9.49 3.73 -0.90
N LEU A 146 -8.80 2.60 -0.95
CA LEU A 146 -9.36 1.31 -0.58
C LEU A 146 -9.41 1.19 0.95
N ALA A 147 -10.53 0.64 1.46
CA ALA A 147 -10.75 0.48 2.89
C ALA A 147 -9.62 -0.30 3.57
N ALA A 148 -9.28 0.11 4.78
CA ALA A 148 -8.33 -0.58 5.63
C ALA A 148 -8.81 -2.02 5.94
N PRO A 149 -7.87 -2.98 6.11
CA PRO A 149 -8.21 -4.30 6.61
C PRO A 149 -8.90 -4.20 7.99
N PRO A 150 -9.87 -5.07 8.32
CA PRO A 150 -10.49 -5.09 9.64
C PRO A 150 -9.46 -5.20 10.77
N GLY A 151 -9.51 -4.29 11.73
CA GLY A 151 -8.57 -4.24 12.86
C GLY A 151 -7.20 -3.62 12.55
N TRP A 152 -7.08 -2.97 11.39
CA TRP A 152 -5.89 -2.26 10.94
C TRP A 152 -6.22 -0.83 10.55
N TRP A 153 -5.24 0.06 10.71
CA TRP A 153 -5.31 1.44 10.27
C TRP A 153 -4.00 1.87 9.62
N LEU A 154 -4.08 2.81 8.69
CA LEU A 154 -2.91 3.46 8.11
C LEU A 154 -2.52 4.66 8.97
N LEU A 155 -1.26 4.82 9.35
CA LEU A 155 -0.81 6.05 10.01
C LEU A 155 -0.93 7.24 9.06
N GLN A 156 -1.47 8.33 9.59
CA GLN A 156 -1.58 9.59 8.87
C GLN A 156 -0.20 10.15 8.53
N SER A 157 -0.14 10.82 7.38
CA SER A 157 0.97 11.70 7.03
C SER A 157 0.55 13.15 7.22
N ARG A 158 1.45 13.97 7.77
CA ARG A 158 1.30 15.42 7.85
C ARG A 158 2.21 16.10 6.85
N ARG A 159 1.78 17.24 6.34
CA ARG A 159 2.60 18.10 5.48
C ARG A 159 3.49 18.98 6.35
N SER A 160 4.79 18.95 6.13
CA SER A 160 5.75 19.87 6.74
C SER A 160 5.70 21.26 6.10
N PRO A 161 6.32 22.26 6.74
CA PRO A 161 6.47 23.60 6.17
C PRO A 161 7.16 23.64 4.79
N ASP A 162 8.08 22.71 4.51
CA ASP A 162 8.76 22.58 3.21
C ASP A 162 7.94 21.82 2.15
N GLY A 163 6.68 21.48 2.46
CA GLY A 163 5.75 20.85 1.52
C GLY A 163 5.92 19.35 1.36
N LYS A 164 6.81 18.70 2.12
CA LYS A 164 6.99 17.25 2.13
C LYS A 164 5.95 16.56 3.04
N LEU A 165 5.74 15.27 2.83
CA LEU A 165 4.90 14.45 3.71
C LEU A 165 5.77 13.70 4.71
N HIS A 166 5.36 13.69 5.97
CA HIS A 166 6.03 12.95 7.03
C HIS A 166 5.01 12.19 7.87
N CYS A 167 5.46 11.11 8.50
CA CYS A 167 4.67 10.40 9.51
C CYS A 167 4.15 11.37 10.58
N THR A 168 2.92 11.17 11.03
CA THR A 168 2.29 11.92 12.12
C THR A 168 3.07 11.89 13.46
N PHE A 169 4.06 11.03 13.62
CA PHE A 169 4.91 11.01 14.83
C PHE A 169 6.30 11.60 14.61
N LEU A 170 6.64 12.09 13.42
CA LEU A 170 7.89 12.81 13.22
C LEU A 170 7.80 14.19 13.86
N ASP A 171 8.72 14.48 14.77
CA ASP A 171 8.89 15.81 15.34
C ASP A 171 9.59 16.72 14.32
N SER A 172 8.98 17.88 14.03
CA SER A 172 9.46 18.76 12.97
C SER A 172 10.75 19.48 13.31
N GLU A 173 11.03 19.69 14.60
CA GLU A 173 12.18 20.45 15.11
C GLU A 173 13.38 19.53 15.29
N THR A 174 13.21 18.46 16.06
CA THR A 174 14.27 17.50 16.40
C THR A 174 14.51 16.45 15.32
N LYS A 175 13.59 16.29 14.37
CA LYS A 175 13.56 15.20 13.38
C LYS A 175 13.51 13.79 13.99
N MET A 176 13.18 13.68 15.28
CA MET A 176 13.08 12.40 15.97
C MET A 176 11.64 11.86 15.93
N CYS A 177 11.52 10.54 15.97
CA CYS A 177 10.22 9.88 16.11
C CYS A 177 9.73 9.99 17.56
N ARG A 178 8.59 10.66 17.78
CA ARG A 178 7.98 10.84 19.11
C ARG A 178 7.51 9.54 19.77
N VAL A 179 7.46 8.44 19.01
CA VAL A 179 7.04 7.11 19.49
C VAL A 179 8.12 6.07 19.26
N HIS A 180 9.41 6.47 19.26
CA HIS A 180 10.53 5.59 18.89
C HIS A 180 10.55 4.26 19.66
N GLU A 181 10.25 4.31 20.96
CA GLU A 181 10.18 3.14 21.85
C GLU A 181 8.90 2.32 21.68
N ALA A 182 7.84 2.92 21.16
CA ALA A 182 6.55 2.28 20.90
C ALA A 182 6.29 2.08 19.40
N ARG A 183 7.35 2.03 18.58
CA ARG A 183 7.23 1.90 17.13
C ARG A 183 6.43 0.65 16.76
N PRO A 184 5.52 0.75 15.77
CA PRO A 184 4.85 -0.44 15.26
C PRO A 184 5.86 -1.41 14.65
N VAL A 185 5.48 -2.68 14.50
CA VAL A 185 6.33 -3.77 14.01
C VAL A 185 7.06 -3.35 12.76
N GLN A 186 6.37 -2.82 11.75
CA GLN A 186 6.99 -2.31 10.53
C GLN A 186 8.13 -1.32 10.82
N CYS A 187 7.91 -0.27 11.61
CA CYS A 187 8.97 0.70 11.94
C CYS A 187 10.07 0.14 12.86
N SER A 188 9.74 -0.83 13.72
CA SER A 188 10.68 -1.44 14.67
C SER A 188 11.56 -2.54 14.06
N THR A 189 11.14 -3.13 12.94
CA THR A 189 11.88 -4.17 12.21
C THR A 189 12.63 -3.65 11.01
N TYR A 190 12.58 -2.34 10.73
CA TYR A 190 13.41 -1.71 9.71
C TYR A 190 14.90 -1.89 10.05
N PRO A 191 15.78 -2.26 9.09
CA PRO A 191 15.53 -2.43 7.65
C PRO A 191 15.20 -3.87 7.22
N TRP A 192 14.96 -4.80 8.14
CA TRP A 192 14.75 -6.23 7.84
C TRP A 192 13.34 -6.55 7.35
N TRP A 193 12.87 -5.78 6.37
CA TRP A 193 11.57 -5.98 5.74
C TRP A 193 11.69 -6.96 4.58
N PRO A 194 10.73 -7.87 4.40
CA PRO A 194 10.76 -8.86 3.32
C PRO A 194 11.01 -8.22 1.95
N ASP A 195 10.38 -7.10 1.64
CA ASP A 195 10.53 -6.45 0.33
C ASP A 195 11.85 -5.73 0.14
N LEU A 196 12.43 -5.21 1.23
CA LEU A 196 13.76 -4.60 1.16
C LEU A 196 14.83 -5.67 0.90
N LEU A 197 14.58 -6.89 1.40
CA LEU A 197 15.51 -7.99 1.29
C LEU A 197 15.29 -8.87 0.04
N ALA A 198 14.09 -8.87 -0.55
CA ALA A 198 13.68 -9.84 -1.57
C ALA A 198 14.22 -9.60 -2.98
N GLN A 199 14.52 -8.35 -3.35
CA GLN A 199 14.95 -8.01 -4.70
C GLN A 199 16.39 -7.47 -4.73
N PRO A 200 17.22 -7.90 -5.72
CA PRO A 200 18.53 -7.30 -5.94
C PRO A 200 18.44 -5.79 -6.13
N GLY A 201 19.40 -5.05 -5.57
CA GLY A 201 19.51 -3.59 -5.71
C GLY A 201 18.55 -2.76 -4.84
N VAL A 202 17.51 -3.34 -4.24
CA VAL A 202 16.59 -2.57 -3.37
C VAL A 202 17.27 -2.12 -2.08
N TRP A 203 18.12 -2.97 -1.49
CA TRP A 203 18.96 -2.61 -0.35
C TRP A 203 19.89 -1.44 -0.67
N ASP A 204 20.61 -1.54 -1.79
CA ASP A 204 21.55 -0.50 -2.22
C ASP A 204 20.84 0.82 -2.56
N TRP A 205 19.67 0.74 -3.19
CA TRP A 205 18.86 1.91 -3.47
C TRP A 205 18.40 2.59 -2.19
N GLU A 206 17.87 1.83 -1.22
CA GLU A 206 17.41 2.36 0.07
C GLU A 206 18.56 3.01 0.84
N LYS A 207 19.73 2.39 0.82
CA LYS A 207 20.97 2.93 1.40
C LYS A 207 21.37 4.27 0.79
N GLN A 208 21.28 4.38 -0.54
CA GLN A 208 21.69 5.59 -1.27
C GLN A 208 20.69 6.74 -1.14
N HIS A 209 19.39 6.44 -1.04
CA HIS A 209 18.34 7.46 -1.18
C HIS A 209 17.60 7.77 0.11
N ILE A 210 17.50 6.82 1.04
CA ILE A 210 16.62 6.93 2.21
C ILE A 210 17.42 6.89 3.51
N CYS A 211 18.18 5.83 3.76
CA CYS A 211 18.77 5.62 5.07
C CYS A 211 20.28 5.37 5.00
N GLU A 212 21.02 6.34 5.56
CA GLU A 212 22.47 6.28 5.73
C GLU A 212 22.93 5.17 6.68
N GLY A 213 22.01 4.61 7.48
CA GLY A 213 22.30 3.56 8.45
C GLY A 213 22.57 2.17 7.85
N LEU A 214 22.20 1.94 6.58
CA LEU A 214 22.41 0.66 5.90
C LEU A 214 23.87 0.52 5.49
N ASP A 215 24.49 -0.56 5.95
CA ASP A 215 25.93 -0.82 5.91
C ASP A 215 26.78 0.39 6.34
N HIS A 216 26.32 1.08 7.38
CA HIS A 216 27.04 2.23 7.93
C HIS A 216 28.45 1.80 8.36
N ALA A 217 29.45 2.69 8.19
CA ALA A 217 30.84 2.39 8.53
C ALA A 217 31.02 1.99 10.01
N ASP A 218 30.23 2.61 10.88
CA ASP A 218 30.21 2.32 12.33
C ASP A 218 29.26 1.18 12.73
N ALA A 219 28.55 0.56 11.77
CA ALA A 219 27.72 -0.60 12.08
C ALA A 219 28.62 -1.79 12.45
N GLY A 220 28.41 -2.34 13.64
CA GLY A 220 29.05 -3.59 14.04
C GLY A 220 28.65 -4.78 13.16
N PRO A 221 29.29 -5.94 13.35
CA PRO A 221 28.90 -7.17 12.68
C PRO A 221 27.40 -7.46 12.89
N LEU A 222 26.73 -7.94 11.84
CA LEU A 222 25.32 -8.29 11.93
C LEU A 222 25.09 -9.41 12.95
N ASP A 223 24.27 -9.13 13.95
CA ASP A 223 23.63 -10.16 14.75
C ASP A 223 22.58 -10.87 13.89
N LYS A 224 22.99 -11.99 13.27
CA LYS A 224 22.16 -12.77 12.36
C LYS A 224 20.93 -13.34 13.07
N GLU A 225 21.02 -13.66 14.36
CA GLU A 225 19.89 -14.19 15.11
C GLU A 225 18.84 -13.10 15.33
N ALA A 226 19.27 -11.95 15.87
CA ALA A 226 18.37 -10.81 16.09
C ALA A 226 17.73 -10.33 14.78
N ALA A 227 18.51 -10.22 13.69
CA ALA A 227 18.00 -9.84 12.37
C ALA A 227 17.00 -10.86 11.81
N THR A 228 17.24 -12.17 12.01
CA THR A 228 16.31 -13.24 11.63
C THR A 228 15.00 -13.12 12.41
N GLN A 229 15.05 -12.83 13.71
CA GLN A 229 13.87 -12.61 14.54
C GLN A 229 13.08 -11.38 14.08
N GLN A 230 13.76 -10.28 13.75
CA GLN A 230 13.12 -9.07 13.23
C GLN A 230 12.47 -9.31 11.85
N LEU A 231 13.15 -10.02 10.95
CA LEU A 231 12.58 -10.44 9.67
C LEU A 231 11.35 -11.32 9.86
N ARG A 232 11.40 -12.29 10.78
CA ARG A 232 10.24 -13.15 11.10
C ARG A 232 9.05 -12.32 11.57
N ARG A 233 9.28 -11.37 12.49
CA ARG A 233 8.25 -10.44 12.97
C ARG A 233 7.64 -9.63 11.83
N ALA A 234 8.47 -9.10 10.92
CA ALA A 234 8.01 -8.36 9.76
C ALA A 234 7.17 -9.21 8.80
N VAL A 235 7.60 -10.44 8.49
CA VAL A 235 6.83 -11.39 7.66
C VAL A 235 5.49 -11.72 8.30
N THR A 236 5.47 -12.05 9.59
CA THR A 236 4.23 -12.40 10.31
C THR A 236 3.25 -11.24 10.33
N HIS A 237 3.71 -10.03 10.58
CA HIS A 237 2.89 -8.81 10.57
C HIS A 237 2.24 -8.56 9.21
N GLU A 238 3.02 -8.65 8.14
CA GLU A 238 2.52 -8.48 6.78
C GLU A 238 1.50 -9.56 6.38
N LEU A 239 1.76 -10.82 6.74
CA LEU A 239 0.82 -11.91 6.49
C LEU A 239 -0.50 -11.72 7.27
N ALA A 240 -0.44 -11.24 8.52
CA ALA A 240 -1.63 -10.95 9.31
C ALA A 240 -2.49 -9.85 8.69
N LYS A 241 -1.87 -8.75 8.24
CA LYS A 241 -2.55 -7.66 7.54
C LYS A 241 -3.25 -8.14 6.26
N ARG A 242 -2.57 -8.98 5.47
CA ARG A 242 -3.14 -9.55 4.24
C ARG A 242 -4.33 -10.45 4.51
N ARG A 243 -4.23 -11.35 5.49
CA ARG A 243 -5.35 -12.22 5.90
C ARG A 243 -6.56 -11.39 6.32
N ALA A 244 -6.36 -10.35 7.12
CA ALA A 244 -7.45 -9.45 7.49
C ALA A 244 -8.11 -8.81 6.25
N ARG A 245 -7.31 -8.39 5.25
CA ARG A 245 -7.84 -7.80 4.01
C ARG A 245 -8.68 -8.80 3.21
N GLU A 246 -8.23 -10.05 3.10
CA GLU A 246 -8.94 -11.14 2.44
C GLU A 246 -10.26 -11.48 3.17
N GLU A 247 -10.23 -11.54 4.50
CA GLU A 247 -11.42 -11.76 5.35
C GLU A 247 -12.44 -10.64 5.19
N GLY A 248 -11.99 -9.37 5.19
CA GLY A 248 -12.84 -8.21 4.96
C GLY A 248 -13.48 -8.22 3.57
N ALA A 249 -12.72 -8.56 2.53
CA ALA A 249 -13.24 -8.69 1.17
C ALA A 249 -14.28 -9.82 1.06
N ALA A 250 -14.01 -10.98 1.67
CA ALA A 250 -14.93 -12.11 1.68
C ALA A 250 -16.23 -11.79 2.46
N ALA A 251 -16.15 -11.04 3.56
CA ALA A 251 -17.33 -10.57 4.29
C ALA A 251 -18.18 -9.58 3.48
N GLY A 252 -17.53 -8.60 2.83
CA GLY A 252 -18.21 -7.64 1.96
C GLY A 252 -18.95 -8.30 0.78
N ALA A 253 -18.33 -9.31 0.16
CA ALA A 253 -18.95 -10.09 -0.92
C ALA A 253 -20.21 -10.86 -0.46
N ARG A 254 -20.20 -11.41 0.77
CA ARG A 254 -21.36 -12.09 1.34
C ARG A 254 -22.52 -11.14 1.65
N SER A 255 -22.23 -9.92 2.11
CA SER A 255 -23.25 -8.90 2.38
C SER A 255 -23.86 -8.28 1.11
N GLY A 256 -23.11 -8.23 0.01
CA GLY A 256 -23.56 -7.64 -1.26
C GLY A 256 -24.46 -8.53 -2.12
N GLY A 257 -24.52 -9.83 -1.84
CA GLY A 257 -25.28 -10.83 -2.64
C GLY A 257 -26.73 -11.07 -2.23
N GLY A 258 -27.25 -10.38 -1.21
CA GLY A 258 -28.58 -10.63 -0.62
C GLY A 258 -29.75 -9.80 -1.18
N GLY A 259 -29.52 -8.96 -2.20
CA GLY A 259 -30.52 -8.02 -2.72
C GLY A 259 -31.18 -8.48 -4.02
N GLY A 260 -32.04 -9.50 -4.00
CA GLY A 260 -32.82 -9.86 -5.18
C GLY A 260 -33.79 -11.02 -4.93
N GLY A 261 -35.06 -10.70 -4.65
CA GLY A 261 -36.14 -11.69 -4.68
C GLY A 261 -37.23 -11.41 -3.64
N GLY A 262 -38.15 -10.51 -3.98
CA GLY A 262 -39.33 -10.22 -3.14
C GLY A 262 -40.24 -9.16 -3.74
N GLY A 263 -40.59 -9.31 -5.02
CA GLY A 263 -41.66 -8.55 -5.66
C GLY A 263 -42.88 -9.46 -5.79
N SER A 264 -43.93 -9.12 -5.05
CA SER A 264 -45.26 -9.74 -5.04
C SER A 264 -46.02 -9.53 -6.35
#